data_AF-A0A952JZ13-F1
#
_entry.id   AF-A0A952JZ13-F1
#
_cell.length_a   1.000
_cell.length_b   1.000
_cell.length_c   1.000
_cell.angle_alpha   90.00
_cell.angle_beta   90.00
_cell.angle_gamma   90.00
#
_symmetry.space_group_name_H-M   'P 1'
#
loop_
_entity.id
_entity.type
_entity.pdbx_description
1 polymer ?
#
loop_
_entity_poly.entity_id
_entity_poly.type
_entity_poly.pdbx_seq_one_letter_code
_entity_poly.pdbx_strand_id
1 'polypeptide(L)'
;MSQSTLAGAPPVSMGFYSRIQRSVFETLEGEVHNPVSKAVEIFIAVLVLLNVLSIILESLHELHAEYESWFYVFDTFSVIVFTIEYVLRVWSGGAKYEIGVKGNAWRGRKDYMFSAFGIVDFASTIPFYLQLILPGADLRMLRMFRLLRIFKLSRYNTA
;
A
#
# COMPACT_ATOMS: atom_id res chain seq x y z
N MET A 1 -15.03 44.45 -28.51
CA MET A 1 -14.39 44.16 -27.22
C MET A 1 -15.45 43.55 -26.30
N SER A 2 -15.49 42.22 -26.22
CA SER A 2 -16.36 41.49 -25.28
C SER A 2 -15.44 40.64 -24.41
N GLN A 3 -15.14 41.15 -23.22
CA GLN A 3 -14.62 40.36 -22.11
C GLN A 3 -15.75 40.26 -21.09
N SER A 4 -16.53 39.19 -21.15
CA SER A 4 -17.38 38.78 -20.04
C SER A 4 -17.57 37.28 -20.12
N THR A 5 -17.67 36.64 -18.95
CA THR A 5 -17.98 35.22 -18.70
C THR A 5 -16.84 34.19 -18.86
N LEU A 6 -15.85 34.22 -17.95
CA LEU A 6 -15.21 32.99 -17.44
C LEU A 6 -15.00 33.08 -15.92
N ALA A 7 -16.02 33.56 -15.20
CA ALA A 7 -16.06 33.54 -13.74
C ALA A 7 -17.09 32.51 -13.27
N GLY A 8 -16.62 31.53 -12.48
CA GLY A 8 -17.47 30.82 -11.53
C GLY A 8 -18.08 29.50 -12.03
N ALA A 9 -17.26 28.51 -12.36
CA ALA A 9 -17.67 27.16 -11.98
C ALA A 9 -17.73 27.15 -10.44
N PRO A 10 -18.88 26.88 -9.80
CA PRO A 10 -18.94 26.83 -8.35
C PRO A 10 -17.93 25.78 -7.87
N PRO A 11 -17.20 26.01 -6.77
CA PRO A 11 -16.40 24.96 -6.18
C PRO A 11 -17.35 23.80 -5.91
N VAL A 12 -17.15 22.67 -6.58
CA VAL A 12 -17.94 21.46 -6.34
C VAL A 12 -17.86 21.23 -4.84
N SER A 13 -18.98 21.34 -4.12
CA SER A 13 -18.98 21.18 -2.68
C SER A 13 -18.64 19.71 -2.40
N MET A 14 -17.35 19.44 -2.23
CA MET A 14 -16.84 18.11 -1.92
C MET A 14 -17.46 17.70 -0.60
N GLY A 15 -18.25 16.63 -0.62
CA GLY A 15 -18.78 16.02 0.59
C GLY A 15 -17.63 15.58 1.50
N PHE A 16 -17.93 15.40 2.79
CA PHE A 16 -16.94 14.96 3.78
C PHE A 16 -16.17 13.70 3.33
N TYR A 17 -16.85 12.78 2.65
CA TYR A 17 -16.28 11.57 2.06
C TYR A 17 -15.17 11.86 1.03
N SER A 18 -15.42 12.73 0.04
CA SER A 18 -14.44 13.02 -1.01
C SER A 18 -13.27 13.86 -0.50
N ARG A 19 -13.46 14.64 0.58
CA ARG A 19 -12.35 15.32 1.28
C ARG A 19 -11.41 14.33 1.94
N ILE A 20 -11.93 13.36 2.72
CA ILE A 20 -11.09 12.33 3.37
C ILE A 20 -10.38 11.49 2.32
N GLN A 21 -11.11 11.03 1.30
CA GLN A 21 -10.54 10.20 0.24
C GLN A 21 -9.38 10.92 -0.48
N ARG A 22 -9.54 12.23 -0.72
CA ARG A 22 -8.49 13.08 -1.30
C ARG A 22 -7.30 13.28 -0.37
N SER A 23 -7.50 13.58 0.91
CA SER A 23 -6.39 13.73 1.85
C SER A 23 -5.59 12.44 2.01
N VAL A 24 -6.25 11.28 2.01
CA VAL A 24 -5.57 9.97 2.01
C VAL A 24 -4.83 9.72 0.72
N PHE A 25 -5.41 10.08 -0.43
CA PHE A 25 -4.76 9.99 -1.74
C PHE A 25 -3.47 10.82 -1.77
N GLU A 26 -3.56 12.11 -1.44
CA GLU A 26 -2.44 13.05 -1.42
C GLU A 26 -1.32 12.61 -0.46
N THR A 27 -1.68 12.05 0.70
CA THR A 27 -0.71 11.55 1.70
C THR A 27 -0.05 10.24 1.29
N LEU A 28 -0.69 9.42 0.47
CA LEU A 28 -0.15 8.11 0.07
C LEU A 28 0.55 8.15 -1.29
N GLU A 29 0.13 9.02 -2.21
CA GLU A 29 0.76 9.21 -3.53
C GLU A 29 2.01 10.11 -3.46
N GLY A 30 2.18 10.88 -2.38
CA GLY A 30 3.37 11.71 -2.16
C GLY A 30 3.37 13.03 -2.94
N GLU A 31 2.25 13.41 -3.58
CA GLU A 31 2.15 14.66 -4.35
C GLU A 31 2.26 15.92 -3.45
N VAL A 32 1.92 15.80 -2.16
CA VAL A 32 2.09 16.86 -1.18
C VAL A 32 3.29 16.52 -0.29
N HIS A 33 4.37 17.29 -0.40
CA HIS A 33 5.54 17.24 0.49
C HIS A 33 5.17 17.63 1.93
N ASN A 34 4.43 16.77 2.62
CA ASN A 34 4.02 16.93 4.01
C ASN A 34 4.84 15.96 4.89
N PRO A 35 5.31 16.37 6.08
CA PRO A 35 5.98 15.47 7.02
C PRO A 35 5.22 14.16 7.30
N VAL A 36 3.88 14.16 7.21
CA VAL A 36 3.07 12.94 7.41
C VAL A 36 3.26 11.93 6.28
N SER A 37 3.27 12.35 5.01
CA SER A 37 3.54 11.46 3.86
C SER A 37 4.89 10.79 4.02
N LYS A 38 5.91 11.60 4.31
CA LYS A 38 7.29 11.13 4.51
C LYS A 38 7.41 10.16 5.69
N ALA A 39 6.69 10.43 6.79
CA ALA A 39 6.67 9.53 7.94
C ALA A 39 6.04 8.17 7.59
N VAL A 40 4.96 8.15 6.82
CA VAL A 40 4.32 6.90 6.35
C VAL A 40 5.24 6.14 5.41
N GLU A 41 5.87 6.83 4.45
CA GLU A 41 6.84 6.23 3.52
C GLU A 41 8.02 5.58 4.26
N ILE A 42 8.64 6.32 5.20
CA ILE A 42 9.75 5.81 6.03
C ILE A 42 9.27 4.65 6.90
N PHE A 43 8.09 4.74 7.52
CA PHE A 43 7.55 3.67 8.34
C PHE A 43 7.36 2.38 7.56
N ILE A 44 6.76 2.44 6.37
CA ILE A 44 6.58 1.26 5.51
C ILE A 44 7.92 0.71 5.05
N ALA A 45 8.88 1.58 4.66
CA ALA A 45 10.21 1.15 4.26
C ALA A 45 10.95 0.43 5.40
N VAL A 46 10.95 1.00 6.61
CA VAL A 46 11.55 0.39 7.81
C VAL A 46 10.87 -0.94 8.12
N LEU A 47 9.54 -1.02 8.04
CA LEU A 47 8.81 -2.26 8.29
C LEU A 47 9.18 -3.35 7.28
N VAL A 48 9.36 -3.01 6.00
CA VAL A 48 9.85 -3.95 4.98
C VAL A 48 11.27 -4.42 5.30
N LEU A 49 12.18 -3.51 5.69
CA LEU A 49 13.54 -3.88 6.08
C LEU A 49 13.57 -4.81 7.30
N LEU A 50 12.75 -4.54 8.31
CA LEU A 50 12.62 -5.40 9.49
C LEU A 50 12.04 -6.77 9.13
N ASN A 51 11.15 -6.87 8.14
CA ASN A 51 10.66 -8.15 7.61
C ASN A 51 11.77 -8.96 6.95
N VAL A 52 12.61 -8.31 6.13
CA VAL A 52 13.77 -8.98 5.53
C VAL A 52 14.75 -9.44 6.60
N LEU A 53 15.03 -8.59 7.60
CA LEU A 53 15.88 -8.95 8.74
C LEU A 53 15.31 -10.13 9.53
N SER A 54 13.99 -10.13 9.77
CA SER A 54 13.29 -11.24 10.44
C SER A 54 13.50 -12.56 9.71
N ILE A 55 13.44 -12.57 8.37
CA ILE A 55 13.68 -13.79 7.57
C ILE A 55 15.12 -14.26 7.71
N ILE A 56 16.08 -13.33 7.73
CA ILE A 56 17.49 -13.66 7.94
C ILE A 56 17.71 -14.25 9.34
N LEU A 57 17.10 -13.67 10.37
CA LEU A 57 17.21 -14.19 11.74
C LEU A 57 16.51 -15.56 11.89
N GLU A 58 15.36 -15.75 11.23
CA GLU A 58 14.64 -17.04 11.18
C GLU A 58 15.49 -18.15 10.51
N SER A 59 16.47 -17.79 9.67
CA SER A 59 17.39 -18.77 9.07
C SER A 59 18.41 -19.36 10.06
N LEU A 60 18.62 -18.71 11.21
CA LEU A 60 19.50 -19.20 12.26
C LEU A 60 18.74 -20.15 13.18
N HIS A 61 19.16 -21.43 13.22
CA HIS A 61 18.45 -22.50 13.95
C HIS A 61 18.22 -22.20 15.43
N GLU A 62 19.23 -21.61 16.10
CA GLU A 62 19.17 -21.26 17.52
C GLU A 62 18.10 -20.19 17.79
N LEU A 63 18.07 -19.14 16.96
CA LEU A 63 17.07 -18.07 17.08
C LEU A 63 15.68 -18.51 16.66
N HIS A 64 15.56 -19.35 15.63
CA HIS A 64 14.27 -19.90 15.23
C HIS A 64 13.65 -20.70 16.36
N ALA A 65 14.41 -21.60 17.00
CA ALA A 65 13.87 -22.46 18.06
C ALA A 65 13.36 -21.68 19.27
N GLU A 66 13.99 -20.54 19.59
CA GLU A 66 13.63 -19.72 20.75
C GLU A 66 12.58 -18.63 20.43
N TYR A 67 12.60 -18.05 19.22
CA TYR A 67 11.80 -16.88 18.85
C TYR A 67 10.75 -17.13 17.74
N GLU A 68 10.47 -18.38 17.36
CA GLU A 68 9.48 -18.73 16.32
C GLU A 68 8.16 -17.98 16.48
N SER A 69 7.60 -17.95 17.70
CA SER A 69 6.33 -17.26 17.97
C SER A 69 6.42 -15.75 17.75
N TRP A 70 7.56 -15.13 18.06
CA TRP A 70 7.77 -13.69 17.86
C TRP A 70 7.86 -13.35 16.38
N PHE A 71 8.58 -14.17 15.60
CA PHE A 71 8.64 -14.02 14.15
C PHE A 71 7.26 -14.18 13.50
N TYR A 72 6.46 -15.15 13.96
CA TYR A 72 5.10 -15.33 13.49
C TYR A 72 4.18 -14.13 13.78
N VAL A 73 4.22 -13.60 15.01
CA VAL A 73 3.43 -12.43 15.41
C VAL A 73 3.86 -11.20 14.60
N PHE A 74 5.17 -10.99 14.44
CA PHE A 74 5.71 -9.87 13.68
C PHE A 74 5.36 -9.95 12.18
N ASP A 75 5.45 -11.13 11.57
CA ASP A 75 5.03 -11.35 10.17
C ASP A 75 3.54 -11.06 10.01
N THR A 76 2.70 -11.58 10.91
CA THR A 76 1.25 -11.36 10.88
C THR A 76 0.90 -9.88 11.05
N PHE A 77 1.53 -9.18 12.00
CA PHE A 77 1.37 -7.73 12.17
C PHE A 77 1.75 -6.96 10.90
N SER A 78 2.90 -7.30 10.30
CA SER A 78 3.39 -6.64 9.10
C SER A 78 2.47 -6.84 7.90
N VAL A 79 1.91 -8.04 7.73
CA VAL A 79 0.89 -8.31 6.71
C VAL A 79 -0.33 -7.43 6.91
N ILE A 80 -0.86 -7.35 8.13
CA ILE A 80 -2.04 -6.53 8.42
C ILE A 80 -1.79 -5.07 8.03
N VAL A 81 -0.63 -4.52 8.40
CA VAL A 81 -0.23 -3.15 8.04
C VAL A 81 -0.15 -2.99 6.52
N PHE A 82 0.50 -3.90 5.80
CA PHE A 82 0.62 -3.82 4.35
C PHE A 82 -0.72 -4.00 3.62
N THR A 83 -1.62 -4.83 4.13
CA THR A 83 -2.98 -4.97 3.60
C THR A 83 -3.76 -3.69 3.80
N ILE A 84 -3.74 -3.10 5.01
CA ILE A 84 -4.43 -1.83 5.28
C ILE A 84 -3.92 -0.75 4.33
N GLU A 85 -2.60 -0.65 4.18
CA GLU A 85 -1.97 0.30 3.28
C GLU A 85 -2.40 0.08 1.81
N TYR A 86 -2.41 -1.18 1.34
CA TYR A 86 -2.88 -1.51 -0.01
C TYR A 86 -4.35 -1.14 -0.21
N VAL A 87 -5.22 -1.48 0.74
CA VAL A 87 -6.66 -1.16 0.69
C VAL A 87 -6.88 0.35 0.68
N LEU A 88 -6.17 1.10 1.54
CA LEU A 88 -6.26 2.56 1.58
C LEU A 88 -5.84 3.18 0.25
N ARG A 89 -4.81 2.65 -0.43
CA ARG A 89 -4.40 3.12 -1.76
C ARG A 89 -5.39 2.79 -2.85
N VAL A 90 -5.91 1.56 -2.89
CA VAL A 90 -6.93 1.17 -3.87
C VAL A 90 -8.18 2.04 -3.66
N TRP A 91 -8.59 2.24 -2.40
CA TRP A 91 -9.73 3.10 -2.08
C TRP A 91 -9.48 4.56 -2.48
N SER A 92 -8.32 5.12 -2.13
CA SER A 92 -7.96 6.51 -2.42
C SER A 92 -7.74 6.77 -3.91
N GLY A 93 -7.28 5.78 -4.70
CA GLY A 93 -7.13 5.86 -6.16
C GLY A 93 -8.44 6.16 -6.92
N GLY A 94 -9.59 5.99 -6.27
CA GLY A 94 -10.87 6.49 -6.79
C GLY A 94 -10.96 8.02 -6.91
N ALA A 95 -10.18 8.77 -6.11
CA ALA A 95 -10.14 10.24 -6.14
C ALA A 95 -9.42 10.77 -7.39
N LYS A 96 -8.52 10.00 -7.99
CA LYS A 96 -7.75 10.36 -9.21
C LYS A 96 -8.64 10.75 -10.40
N TYR A 97 -9.86 10.21 -10.48
CA TYR A 97 -10.81 10.47 -11.58
C TYR A 97 -12.07 11.23 -11.13
N GLU A 98 -12.13 11.70 -9.88
CA GLU A 98 -13.24 12.55 -9.40
C GLU A 98 -13.20 13.95 -10.05
N ILE A 99 -12.03 14.39 -10.52
CA ILE A 99 -11.85 15.66 -11.23
C ILE A 99 -12.18 15.43 -12.72
N GLY A 100 -13.46 15.53 -13.07
CA GLY A 100 -13.88 15.79 -14.46
C GLY A 100 -15.01 14.90 -15.00
N VAL A 101 -15.18 13.67 -14.51
CA VAL A 101 -16.25 12.77 -14.95
C VAL A 101 -16.89 12.08 -13.74
N LYS A 102 -17.98 12.66 -13.23
CA LYS A 102 -18.84 12.02 -12.21
C LYS A 102 -19.24 10.63 -12.72
N GLY A 103 -18.70 9.58 -12.10
CA GLY A 103 -19.07 8.18 -12.37
C GLY A 103 -17.93 7.18 -12.55
N ASN A 104 -16.67 7.61 -12.70
CA ASN A 104 -15.55 6.71 -13.03
C ASN A 104 -14.56 6.42 -11.89
N ALA A 105 -14.97 6.56 -10.62
CA ALA A 105 -14.13 6.18 -9.47
C ALA A 105 -13.63 4.72 -9.58
N TRP A 106 -14.45 3.82 -10.13
CA TRP A 106 -14.08 2.42 -10.36
C TRP A 106 -12.93 2.25 -11.37
N ARG A 107 -12.79 3.16 -12.34
CA ARG A 107 -11.71 3.14 -13.32
C ARG A 107 -10.37 3.46 -12.67
N GLY A 108 -10.32 4.46 -11.80
CA GLY A 108 -9.12 4.79 -11.02
C GLY A 108 -8.65 3.69 -10.07
N ARG A 109 -9.60 2.99 -9.44
CA ARG A 109 -9.29 1.82 -8.60
C ARG A 109 -8.63 0.71 -9.42
N LYS A 110 -9.21 0.40 -10.59
CA LYS A 110 -8.67 -0.61 -11.51
C LYS A 110 -7.28 -0.22 -12.03
N ASP A 111 -7.12 1.03 -12.46
CA ASP A 111 -5.85 1.51 -12.99
C ASP A 111 -4.74 1.42 -11.93
N TYR A 112 -5.05 1.68 -10.64
CA TYR A 112 -4.09 1.44 -9.56
C TYR A 112 -3.79 -0.05 -9.37
N MET A 113 -4.82 -0.91 -9.27
CA MET A 113 -4.64 -2.36 -9.08
C MET A 113 -3.79 -3.02 -10.17
N PHE A 114 -3.92 -2.56 -11.42
CA PHE A 114 -3.16 -3.06 -12.56
C PHE A 114 -1.87 -2.28 -12.85
N SER A 115 -1.54 -1.27 -12.05
CA SER A 115 -0.26 -0.57 -12.15
C SER A 115 0.88 -1.43 -11.60
N ALA A 116 2.11 -1.17 -12.05
CA ALA A 116 3.29 -1.86 -11.52
C ALA A 116 3.39 -1.74 -10.00
N PHE A 117 3.05 -0.58 -9.43
CA PHE A 117 3.05 -0.35 -7.99
C PHE A 117 1.93 -1.10 -7.27
N GLY A 118 0.72 -1.15 -7.84
CA GLY A 118 -0.39 -1.92 -7.28
C GLY A 118 -0.13 -3.43 -7.30
N ILE A 119 0.52 -3.94 -8.36
CA ILE A 119 0.95 -5.34 -8.44
C ILE A 119 2.01 -5.64 -7.38
N VAL A 120 3.00 -4.75 -7.18
CA VAL A 120 4.03 -4.92 -6.15
C VAL A 120 3.43 -4.89 -4.74
N ASP A 121 2.54 -3.94 -4.45
CA ASP A 121 1.86 -3.86 -3.16
C ASP A 121 1.00 -5.12 -2.91
N PHE A 122 0.28 -5.59 -3.94
CA PHE A 122 -0.50 -6.83 -3.84
C PHE A 122 0.41 -8.04 -3.62
N ALA A 123 1.45 -8.22 -4.42
CA ALA A 123 2.43 -9.29 -4.29
C ALA A 123 3.10 -9.34 -2.91
N SER A 124 3.24 -8.19 -2.24
CA SER A 124 3.80 -8.13 -0.88
C SER A 124 2.89 -8.75 0.20
N THR A 125 1.57 -8.79 -0.04
CA THR A 125 0.56 -9.29 0.92
C THR A 125 0.06 -10.70 0.58
N ILE A 126 0.11 -11.10 -0.70
CA ILE A 126 -0.32 -12.43 -1.19
C ILE A 126 0.21 -13.62 -0.39
N PRO A 127 1.52 -13.71 -0.02
CA PRO A 127 2.07 -14.94 0.54
C PRO A 127 1.34 -15.42 1.79
N PHE A 128 0.86 -14.49 2.62
CA PHE A 128 0.08 -14.79 3.82
C PHE A 128 -1.32 -15.29 3.48
N TYR A 129 -2.03 -14.62 2.58
CA TYR A 129 -3.37 -15.04 2.15
C TYR A 129 -3.34 -16.40 1.44
N LEU A 130 -2.27 -16.69 0.70
CA LEU A 130 -2.10 -17.95 0.01
C LEU A 130 -1.89 -19.11 0.99
N GLN A 131 -1.18 -18.88 2.11
CA GLN A 131 -1.08 -19.87 3.21
C GLN A 131 -2.43 -20.15 3.86
N LEU A 132 -3.28 -19.12 4.04
CA LEU A 132 -4.60 -19.27 4.65
C LEU A 132 -5.58 -20.07 3.78
N ILE A 133 -5.55 -19.86 2.46
CA ILE A 133 -6.45 -20.52 1.51
C ILE A 133 -5.94 -21.92 1.13
N LEU A 134 -4.62 -22.11 1.04
CA LEU A 134 -3.98 -23.35 0.64
C LEU A 134 -3.06 -23.90 1.75
N PRO A 135 -3.63 -24.39 2.87
CA PRO A 135 -2.83 -24.95 3.96
C PRO A 135 -2.02 -26.19 3.55
N GLY A 136 -2.36 -26.83 2.43
CA GLY A 136 -1.63 -27.98 1.86
C GLY A 136 -0.62 -27.63 0.75
N ALA A 137 -0.49 -26.36 0.37
CA ALA A 137 0.61 -25.93 -0.49
C ALA A 137 1.93 -26.01 0.28
N ASP A 138 3.06 -26.15 -0.41
CA ASP A 138 4.37 -26.17 0.25
C ASP A 138 4.61 -24.84 0.97
N LEU A 139 4.37 -24.86 2.29
CA LEU A 139 4.51 -23.72 3.19
C LEU A 139 5.93 -23.16 3.15
N ARG A 140 6.92 -23.94 2.69
CA ARG A 140 8.30 -23.49 2.49
C ARG A 140 8.41 -22.55 1.29
N MET A 141 7.82 -22.90 0.14
CA MET A 141 7.81 -22.01 -1.02
C MET A 141 7.01 -20.73 -0.75
N LEU A 142 5.90 -20.83 -0.02
CA LEU A 142 5.12 -19.65 0.37
C LEU A 142 5.89 -18.69 1.27
N ARG A 143 6.79 -19.20 2.13
CA ARG A 143 7.69 -18.36 2.93
C ARG A 143 8.70 -17.61 2.05
N MET A 144 9.22 -18.23 0.99
CA MET A 144 10.15 -17.55 0.07
C MET A 144 9.50 -16.36 -0.65
N PHE A 145 8.21 -16.44 -0.97
CA PHE A 145 7.50 -15.31 -1.57
C PHE A 145 7.36 -14.09 -0.65
N ARG A 146 7.60 -14.22 0.67
CA ARG A 146 7.69 -13.04 1.56
C ARG A 146 8.84 -12.11 1.18
N LEU A 147 9.88 -12.61 0.48
CA LEU A 147 10.94 -11.78 -0.09
C LEU A 147 10.41 -10.77 -1.13
N LEU A 148 9.28 -11.06 -1.80
CA LEU A 148 8.66 -10.13 -2.74
C LEU A 148 8.30 -8.78 -2.10
N ARG A 149 8.10 -8.75 -0.77
CA ARG A 149 7.88 -7.51 -0.01
C ARG A 149 9.00 -6.50 -0.20
N ILE A 150 10.23 -6.94 -0.47
CA ILE A 150 11.37 -6.04 -0.70
C ILE A 150 11.14 -5.13 -1.91
N PHE A 151 10.38 -5.59 -2.91
CA PHE A 151 10.06 -4.79 -4.10
C PHE A 151 9.27 -3.53 -3.74
N LYS A 152 8.57 -3.51 -2.59
CA LYS A 152 7.90 -2.32 -2.09
C LYS A 152 8.89 -1.16 -1.86
N LEU A 153 10.15 -1.44 -1.51
CA LEU A 153 11.22 -0.45 -1.38
C LEU A 153 11.55 0.27 -2.69
N SER A 154 11.38 -0.40 -3.85
CA SER A 154 11.64 0.21 -5.15
C SER A 154 10.81 1.47 -5.38
N ARG A 155 9.61 1.56 -4.78
CA ARG A 155 8.76 2.73 -4.90
C ARG A 155 9.23 3.89 -4.02
N TYR A 156 9.77 3.59 -2.84
CA TYR A 156 10.23 4.59 -1.89
C TYR A 156 11.63 5.14 -2.22
N ASN A 157 12.35 4.50 -3.15
CA ASN A 157 13.67 4.94 -3.62
C ASN A 157 13.63 5.93 -4.79
N THR A 158 12.45 6.27 -5.32
CA THR A 158 12.31 7.23 -6.44
C THR A 158 11.87 8.62 -5.99
N ALA A 159 12.00 8.92 -4.69
CA ALA A 159 11.84 10.27 -4.14
C ALA A 159 13.13 11.09 -4.24
#